data_AF-A0A6V7LMW6-F1
#
_entry.id   AF-A0A6V7LMW6-F1
#
_cell.length_a   1.000
_cell.length_b   1.000
_cell.length_c   1.000
_cell.angle_alpha   90.00
_cell.angle_beta   90.00
_cell.angle_gamma   90.00
#
_symmetry.space_group_name_H-M   'P 1'
#
loop_
_entity.id
_entity.type
_entity.pdbx_description
1 polymer ?
#
loop_
_entity_poly.entity_id
_entity_poly.type
_entity_poly.pdbx_seq_one_letter_code
_entity_poly.pdbx_strand_id
1 'polypeptide(L)'
;VFVDQMDPDIVAVTRHSPSTHESVVLVAFTAFHHPDSNATDLRRQVRPLRVEGVVQEIIFEASLVYKGTNGTRFHYPDAHEKDESFINGLADYVVEMKEHIQVADSEIFEKADSGDAKITQLNFKNFQPGSVVAIKVVLHADIQPALEKLNNTVLSITTGFDASELKAIVSKLELADLNKVLYRCDQEEREETKNKFGVYDVPGFGRFVYAGLQGVISLMSEIRPNNDLGHPLCGNLRDGNWLIDYCWQRLKEDEATAALGRWLERETEPFKLIP
;
A
#
# COMPACT_ATOMS: atom_id res chain seq x y z
N VAL A 1 2.76 6.33 6.71
CA VAL A 1 1.49 6.21 7.45
C VAL A 1 0.41 6.76 6.54
N PHE A 2 -0.73 6.09 6.46
CA PHE A 2 -1.88 6.50 5.66
C PHE A 2 -3.08 6.64 6.59
N VAL A 3 -3.88 7.69 6.40
CA VAL A 3 -5.07 7.97 7.22
C VAL A 3 -6.25 8.10 6.27
N ASP A 4 -7.30 7.34 6.55
CA ASP A 4 -8.53 7.30 5.78
C ASP A 4 -9.71 7.64 6.68
N GLN A 5 -10.42 8.71 6.36
CA GLN A 5 -11.68 9.04 7.02
C GLN A 5 -12.79 8.23 6.33
N MET A 6 -13.20 7.14 6.98
CA MET A 6 -14.19 6.21 6.42
C MET A 6 -15.62 6.77 6.54
N ASP A 7 -15.86 7.55 7.60
CA ASP A 7 -17.08 8.27 7.97
C ASP A 7 -16.65 9.49 8.81
N PRO A 8 -17.46 10.56 8.98
CA PRO A 8 -17.08 11.69 9.84
C PRO A 8 -16.55 11.31 11.22
N ASP A 9 -17.11 10.26 11.83
CA ASP A 9 -16.72 9.79 13.17
C ASP A 9 -15.81 8.55 13.16
N ILE A 10 -15.44 8.03 11.98
CA ILE A 10 -14.68 6.78 11.83
C ILE A 10 -13.40 7.02 11.04
N VAL A 11 -12.28 6.77 11.69
CA VAL A 11 -10.94 6.97 11.12
C VAL A 11 -10.19 5.65 11.10
N ALA A 12 -9.66 5.30 9.94
CA ALA A 12 -8.71 4.21 9.77
C ALA A 12 -7.29 4.77 9.62
N VAL A 13 -6.34 4.21 10.35
CA VAL A 13 -4.93 4.56 10.31
C VAL A 13 -4.13 3.32 9.95
N THR A 14 -3.44 3.37 8.82
CA THR A 14 -2.58 2.30 8.34
C THR A 14 -1.11 2.68 8.53
N ARG A 15 -0.39 1.85 9.27
CA ARG A 15 1.06 1.94 9.42
C ARG A 15 1.72 0.73 8.75
N HIS A 16 2.47 1.00 7.69
CA HIS A 16 3.26 0.01 6.96
C HIS A 16 4.71 0.03 7.42
N SER A 17 5.34 -1.15 7.47
CA SER A 17 6.77 -1.33 7.73
C SER A 17 7.49 -1.59 6.40
N PRO A 18 8.36 -0.67 5.91
CA PRO A 18 9.08 -0.87 4.64
C PRO A 18 10.08 -2.03 4.66
N SER A 19 10.45 -2.54 5.83
CA SER A 19 11.43 -3.62 5.98
C SER A 19 10.78 -5.00 6.07
N THR A 20 9.69 -5.11 6.84
CA THR A 20 8.97 -6.39 7.02
C THR A 20 7.78 -6.53 6.08
N HIS A 21 7.36 -5.44 5.44
CA HIS A 21 6.16 -5.31 4.63
C HIS A 21 4.86 -5.67 5.36
N GLU A 22 4.92 -5.76 6.68
CA GLU A 22 3.75 -5.90 7.54
C GLU A 22 3.06 -4.55 7.70
N SER A 23 1.74 -4.58 7.80
CA SER A 23 0.93 -3.40 8.05
C SER A 23 0.05 -3.60 9.27
N VAL A 24 -0.08 -2.57 10.09
CA VAL A 24 -1.10 -2.50 11.13
C VAL A 24 -2.15 -1.49 10.70
N VAL A 25 -3.41 -1.92 10.66
CA VAL A 25 -4.56 -1.04 10.36
C VAL A 25 -5.38 -0.92 11.62
N LEU A 26 -5.48 0.30 12.15
CA LEU A 26 -6.33 0.63 13.29
C LEU A 26 -7.56 1.39 12.81
N VAL A 27 -8.75 0.91 13.14
CA VAL A 27 -10.01 1.63 12.87
C VAL A 27 -10.62 2.04 14.21
N ALA A 28 -10.88 3.33 14.37
CA ALA A 28 -11.50 3.90 15.56
C ALA A 28 -12.82 4.56 15.22
N PHE A 29 -13.88 4.18 15.93
CA PHE A 29 -15.15 4.88 15.92
C PHE A 29 -15.17 5.83 17.11
N THR A 30 -14.89 7.08 16.82
CA THR A 30 -14.80 8.16 17.80
C THR A 30 -16.16 8.51 18.40
N ALA A 31 -16.14 9.06 19.61
CA ALA A 31 -17.30 9.61 20.30
C ALA A 31 -16.99 11.06 20.70
N PHE A 32 -16.87 11.97 19.72
CA PHE A 32 -16.60 13.39 19.97
C PHE A 32 -17.71 14.07 20.81
N HIS A 33 -18.91 13.51 20.73
CA HIS A 33 -20.04 13.84 21.60
C HIS A 33 -20.52 12.56 22.28
N HIS A 34 -21.15 12.73 23.44
CA HIS A 34 -21.77 11.60 24.12
C HIS A 34 -22.84 10.98 23.21
N PRO A 35 -22.80 9.66 22.93
CA PRO A 35 -23.81 9.01 22.12
C PRO A 35 -25.19 9.07 22.81
N ASP A 36 -26.26 8.91 22.03
CA ASP A 36 -27.62 8.90 22.59
C ASP A 36 -27.77 7.74 23.59
N SER A 37 -28.02 8.07 24.85
CA SER A 37 -28.14 7.10 25.95
C SER A 37 -29.35 6.19 25.83
N ASN A 38 -30.34 6.52 25.00
CA ASN A 38 -31.48 5.65 24.74
C ASN A 38 -31.28 4.76 23.50
N ALA A 39 -30.22 5.01 22.71
CA ALA A 39 -29.98 4.23 21.50
C ALA A 39 -29.42 2.85 21.84
N THR A 40 -30.02 1.82 21.22
CA THR A 40 -29.55 0.43 21.31
C THR A 40 -28.60 0.07 20.16
N ASP A 41 -28.61 0.86 19.09
CA ASP A 41 -27.80 0.66 17.89
C ASP A 41 -27.43 2.01 17.27
N LEU A 42 -26.12 2.28 17.23
CA LEU A 42 -25.55 3.47 16.58
C LEU A 42 -24.56 3.10 15.46
N ARG A 43 -24.67 1.89 14.91
CA ARG A 43 -23.87 1.46 13.76
C ARG A 43 -24.11 2.37 12.56
N ARG A 44 -23.04 2.65 11.83
CA ARG A 44 -23.09 3.38 10.56
C ARG A 44 -23.02 2.41 9.38
N GLN A 45 -23.55 2.83 8.23
CA GLN A 45 -23.33 2.12 6.97
C GLN A 45 -21.95 2.47 6.41
N VAL A 46 -20.92 1.92 7.04
CA VAL A 46 -19.53 2.12 6.62
C VAL A 46 -19.20 1.18 5.48
N ARG A 47 -18.47 1.65 4.48
CA ARG A 47 -17.91 0.78 3.44
C ARG A 47 -17.01 -0.31 4.08
N PRO A 48 -16.93 -1.51 3.49
CA PRO A 48 -16.03 -2.55 3.98
C PRO A 48 -14.57 -2.08 4.04
N LEU A 49 -13.84 -2.56 5.05
CA LEU A 49 -12.39 -2.38 5.09
C LEU A 49 -11.75 -3.36 4.10
N ARG A 50 -11.09 -2.82 3.07
CA ARG A 50 -10.35 -3.61 2.07
C ARG A 50 -8.86 -3.40 2.32
N VAL A 51 -8.15 -4.49 2.58
CA VAL A 51 -6.69 -4.49 2.77
C VAL A 51 -6.05 -5.47 1.81
N GLU A 52 -4.90 -5.10 1.27
CA GLU A 52 -4.13 -5.97 0.40
C GLU A 52 -3.23 -6.90 1.22
N GLY A 53 -3.28 -8.19 0.91
CA GLY A 53 -2.64 -9.24 1.71
C GLY A 53 -3.63 -10.03 2.57
N VAL A 54 -3.08 -10.70 3.57
CA VAL A 54 -3.78 -11.58 4.49
C VAL A 54 -3.82 -10.94 5.87
N VAL A 55 -5.01 -10.89 6.47
CA VAL A 55 -5.16 -10.52 7.88
C VAL A 55 -4.66 -11.69 8.73
N GLN A 56 -3.49 -11.52 9.35
CA GLN A 56 -2.84 -12.54 10.17
C GLN A 56 -3.54 -12.68 11.53
N GLU A 57 -3.92 -11.57 12.13
CA GLU A 57 -4.63 -11.52 13.41
C GLU A 57 -5.35 -10.18 13.59
N ILE A 58 -6.32 -10.18 14.50
CA ILE A 58 -6.80 -8.96 15.15
C ILE A 58 -5.97 -8.82 16.43
N ILE A 59 -5.11 -7.80 16.46
CA ILE A 59 -4.22 -7.51 17.60
C ILE A 59 -5.09 -7.24 18.83
N PHE A 60 -6.10 -6.37 18.67
CA PHE A 60 -7.16 -6.20 19.64
C PHE A 60 -8.43 -5.64 19.00
N GLU A 61 -9.57 -5.95 19.61
CA GLU A 61 -10.80 -5.18 19.49
C GLU A 61 -11.24 -4.77 20.89
N ALA A 62 -11.61 -3.49 21.05
CA ALA A 62 -12.01 -2.93 22.33
C ALA A 62 -13.22 -2.01 22.17
N SER A 63 -14.12 -2.05 23.14
CA SER A 63 -15.28 -1.16 23.23
C SER A 63 -15.44 -0.65 24.64
N LEU A 64 -15.61 0.67 24.78
CA LEU A 64 -16.04 1.26 26.06
C LEU A 64 -17.55 1.04 26.22
N VAL A 65 -17.96 0.43 27.32
CA VAL A 65 -19.37 0.12 27.63
C VAL A 65 -19.71 0.53 29.05
N TYR A 66 -20.94 1.00 29.24
CA TYR A 66 -21.48 1.28 30.57
C TYR A 66 -21.90 -0.02 31.28
N LYS A 67 -21.48 -0.17 32.54
CA LYS A 67 -21.71 -1.32 33.43
C LYS A 67 -22.79 -0.97 34.46
N GLY A 68 -24.05 -0.92 34.03
CA GLY A 68 -25.20 -0.79 34.92
C GLY A 68 -26.31 -1.77 34.56
N THR A 69 -27.17 -2.07 35.54
CA THR A 69 -28.22 -3.09 35.41
C THR A 69 -29.41 -2.65 34.54
N ASN A 70 -29.60 -1.34 34.32
CA ASN A 70 -30.80 -0.79 33.67
C ASN A 70 -30.49 0.22 32.53
N GLY A 71 -29.25 0.28 32.04
CA GLY A 71 -28.81 1.25 31.02
C GLY A 71 -28.44 0.61 29.68
N THR A 72 -28.50 1.39 28.59
CA THR A 72 -27.86 0.99 27.33
C THR A 72 -26.34 1.10 27.46
N ARG A 73 -25.59 0.57 26.48
CA ARG A 73 -24.11 0.69 26.43
C ARG A 73 -23.60 2.14 26.45
N PHE A 74 -24.47 3.13 26.16
CA PHE A 74 -24.16 4.55 26.08
C PHE A 74 -24.80 5.37 27.20
N HIS A 75 -25.13 4.77 28.35
CA HIS A 75 -25.72 5.50 29.46
C HIS A 75 -24.72 6.50 30.07
N TYR A 76 -25.19 7.67 30.49
CA TYR A 76 -24.34 8.64 31.19
C TYR A 76 -23.82 8.06 32.52
N PRO A 77 -22.60 8.44 32.96
CA PRO A 77 -22.11 8.05 34.27
C PRO A 77 -22.98 8.66 35.36
N ASP A 78 -23.42 7.84 36.31
CA ASP A 78 -24.33 8.25 37.39
C ASP A 78 -23.91 7.71 38.77
N ALA A 79 -22.95 6.78 38.85
CA ALA A 79 -22.42 6.25 40.09
C ALA A 79 -20.99 6.76 40.43
N HIS A 80 -20.51 7.78 39.72
CA HIS A 80 -19.25 8.43 40.09
C HIS A 80 -19.41 9.30 41.35
N GLU A 81 -18.87 8.81 42.46
CA GLU A 81 -18.70 9.57 43.70
C GLU A 81 -17.26 10.07 43.79
N LYS A 82 -17.08 11.40 43.89
CA LYS A 82 -15.75 12.03 43.95
C LYS A 82 -15.11 11.78 45.31
N ASP A 83 -13.87 11.29 45.31
CA ASP A 83 -13.08 11.15 46.55
C ASP A 83 -12.55 12.52 47.02
N GLU A 84 -12.57 12.75 48.33
CA GLU A 84 -12.13 14.03 48.93
C GLU A 84 -10.60 14.18 48.93
N SER A 85 -9.86 13.07 48.90
CA SER A 85 -8.42 13.00 49.15
C SER A 85 -7.57 12.74 47.90
N PHE A 86 -8.14 12.13 46.86
CA PHE A 86 -7.45 11.90 45.59
C PHE A 86 -8.40 12.00 44.39
N ILE A 87 -7.83 12.16 43.19
CA ILE A 87 -8.60 12.14 41.94
C ILE A 87 -8.92 10.69 41.60
N ASN A 88 -10.20 10.35 41.47
CA ASN A 88 -10.68 9.03 41.06
C ASN A 88 -11.41 9.07 39.71
N GLY A 89 -11.46 7.92 39.02
CA GLY A 89 -12.11 7.78 37.71
C GLY A 89 -13.59 7.43 37.79
N LEU A 90 -14.23 7.27 36.63
CA LEU A 90 -15.60 6.76 36.51
C LEU A 90 -15.59 5.24 36.76
N ALA A 91 -16.45 4.77 37.66
CA ALA A 91 -16.56 3.34 37.99
C ALA A 91 -17.53 2.58 37.06
N ASP A 92 -18.39 3.32 36.36
CA ASP A 92 -19.52 2.76 35.62
C ASP A 92 -19.18 2.41 34.18
N TYR A 93 -17.93 2.63 33.76
CA TYR A 93 -17.46 2.25 32.44
C TYR A 93 -16.43 1.15 32.54
N VAL A 94 -16.58 0.15 31.67
CA VAL A 94 -15.61 -0.90 31.48
C VAL A 94 -15.21 -0.98 30.02
N VAL A 95 -13.99 -1.43 29.78
CA VAL A 95 -13.53 -1.75 28.44
C VAL A 95 -13.74 -3.25 28.24
N GLU A 96 -14.63 -3.61 27.32
CA GLU A 96 -14.70 -4.96 26.78
C GLU A 96 -13.59 -5.09 25.74
N MET A 97 -12.69 -6.06 25.93
CA MET A 97 -11.50 -6.20 25.11
C MET A 97 -11.22 -7.65 24.80
N LYS A 98 -10.87 -7.91 23.54
CA LYS A 98 -10.30 -9.19 23.09
C LYS A 98 -8.99 -8.90 22.38
N GLU A 99 -7.99 -9.73 22.63
CA GLU A 99 -6.65 -9.58 22.08
C GLU A 99 -6.23 -10.85 21.34
N HIS A 100 -5.42 -10.69 20.30
CA HIS A 100 -4.81 -11.79 19.55
C HIS A 100 -5.81 -12.85 19.07
N ILE A 101 -6.91 -12.37 18.49
CA ILE A 101 -8.00 -13.24 17.98
C ILE A 101 -7.95 -13.36 16.46
N GLN A 102 -8.62 -14.39 15.94
CA GLN A 102 -8.82 -14.56 14.51
C GLN A 102 -10.09 -13.83 14.06
N VAL A 103 -10.18 -13.53 12.76
CA VAL A 103 -11.34 -12.82 12.19
C VAL A 103 -12.66 -13.58 12.43
N ALA A 104 -12.62 -14.91 12.50
CA ALA A 104 -13.78 -15.73 12.81
C ALA A 104 -14.35 -15.49 14.23
N ASP A 105 -13.49 -15.10 15.18
CA ASP A 105 -13.84 -14.90 16.60
C ASP A 105 -14.11 -13.42 16.93
N SER A 106 -13.93 -12.53 15.96
CA SER A 106 -14.19 -11.09 16.09
C SER A 106 -15.65 -10.81 16.39
N GLU A 107 -15.94 -9.79 17.18
CA GLU A 107 -17.27 -9.20 17.30
C GLU A 107 -17.44 -7.97 16.41
N ILE A 108 -16.35 -7.31 16.01
CA ILE A 108 -16.41 -6.10 15.18
C ILE A 108 -16.44 -6.43 13.68
N PHE A 109 -15.74 -7.48 13.25
CA PHE A 109 -15.59 -7.84 11.84
C PHE A 109 -16.26 -9.15 11.45
N GLU A 110 -16.59 -9.24 10.16
CA GLU A 110 -16.85 -10.49 9.44
C GLU A 110 -16.05 -10.48 8.12
N LYS A 111 -15.49 -11.63 7.74
CA LYS A 111 -14.79 -11.77 6.47
C LYS A 111 -15.82 -11.89 5.34
N ALA A 112 -15.64 -11.11 4.28
CA ALA A 112 -16.45 -11.19 3.06
C ALA A 112 -15.58 -11.55 1.85
N ASP A 113 -16.23 -12.04 0.79
CA ASP A 113 -15.57 -12.20 -0.51
C ASP A 113 -15.28 -10.82 -1.12
N SER A 114 -14.02 -10.59 -1.46
CA SER A 114 -13.53 -9.33 -2.05
C SER A 114 -13.69 -9.30 -3.57
N GLY A 115 -13.89 -10.46 -4.21
CA GLY A 115 -13.81 -10.66 -5.66
C GLY A 115 -12.37 -10.68 -6.20
N ASP A 116 -11.36 -10.51 -5.34
CA ASP A 116 -9.94 -10.48 -5.70
C ASP A 116 -9.13 -11.25 -4.64
N ALA A 117 -8.47 -12.32 -5.06
CA ALA A 117 -7.67 -13.18 -4.17
C ALA A 117 -6.57 -12.41 -3.41
N LYS A 118 -6.09 -11.28 -3.96
CA LYS A 118 -5.06 -10.45 -3.31
C LYS A 118 -5.62 -9.59 -2.18
N ILE A 119 -6.93 -9.30 -2.19
CA ILE A 119 -7.57 -8.39 -1.25
C ILE A 119 -8.33 -9.18 -0.19
N THR A 120 -8.07 -8.89 1.08
CA THR A 120 -8.95 -9.30 2.18
C THR A 120 -9.98 -8.21 2.44
N GLN A 121 -11.27 -8.57 2.39
CA GLN A 121 -12.37 -7.67 2.71
C GLN A 121 -12.99 -8.04 4.07
N LEU A 122 -13.15 -7.03 4.94
CA LEU A 122 -13.79 -7.13 6.24
C LEU A 122 -14.98 -6.18 6.31
N ASN A 123 -16.18 -6.71 6.59
CA ASN A 123 -17.36 -5.89 6.86
C ASN A 123 -17.48 -5.62 8.36
N PHE A 124 -17.97 -4.44 8.72
CA PHE A 124 -18.25 -4.08 10.10
C PHE A 124 -19.62 -4.63 10.53
N LYS A 125 -19.68 -5.36 11.66
CA LYS A 125 -20.94 -5.93 12.17
C LYS A 125 -21.44 -5.30 13.47
N ASN A 126 -20.59 -5.17 14.50
CA ASN A 126 -20.95 -4.56 15.80
C ASN A 126 -20.07 -3.34 16.14
N PHE A 127 -19.68 -2.58 15.12
CA PHE A 127 -18.82 -1.42 15.27
C PHE A 127 -19.63 -0.16 15.60
N GLN A 128 -19.45 0.38 16.81
CA GLN A 128 -20.26 1.46 17.38
C GLN A 128 -19.37 2.52 18.03
N PRO A 129 -19.90 3.72 18.37
CA PRO A 129 -19.10 4.78 18.99
C PRO A 129 -18.37 4.31 20.26
N GLY A 130 -17.12 4.74 20.43
CA GLY A 130 -16.27 4.32 21.54
C GLY A 130 -15.63 2.94 21.36
N SER A 131 -15.68 2.39 20.14
CA SER A 131 -15.00 1.14 19.78
C SER A 131 -13.75 1.40 18.94
N VAL A 132 -12.75 0.53 19.10
CA VAL A 132 -11.50 0.53 18.33
C VAL A 132 -11.09 -0.90 18.01
N VAL A 133 -10.50 -1.10 16.84
CA VAL A 133 -9.96 -2.39 16.41
C VAL A 133 -8.65 -2.19 15.69
N ALA A 134 -7.67 -3.05 15.95
CA ALA A 134 -6.38 -3.07 15.27
C ALA A 134 -6.13 -4.45 14.67
N ILE A 135 -5.81 -4.49 13.38
CA ILE A 135 -5.51 -5.73 12.65
C ILE A 135 -4.08 -5.72 12.15
N LYS A 136 -3.45 -6.89 12.13
CA LYS A 136 -2.15 -7.11 11.49
C LYS A 136 -2.36 -7.74 10.13
N VAL A 137 -1.81 -7.11 9.11
CA VAL A 137 -1.88 -7.53 7.70
C VAL A 137 -0.47 -7.88 7.24
N VAL A 138 -0.33 -9.03 6.60
CA VAL A 138 0.91 -9.51 5.99
C VAL A 138 0.70 -9.73 4.50
N LEU A 139 1.77 -9.61 3.70
CA LEU A 139 1.71 -9.98 2.29
C LEU A 139 1.40 -11.48 2.12
N HIS A 140 0.79 -11.83 0.99
CA HIS A 140 0.60 -13.23 0.63
C HIS A 140 1.95 -13.95 0.49
N ALA A 141 1.98 -15.23 0.86
CA ALA A 141 3.22 -16.01 0.89
C ALA A 141 3.87 -16.18 -0.50
N ASP A 142 3.08 -16.13 -1.57
CA ASP A 142 3.53 -16.19 -2.96
C ASP A 142 4.25 -14.90 -3.43
N ILE A 143 4.07 -13.78 -2.73
CA ILE A 143 4.76 -12.50 -3.03
C ILE A 143 6.16 -12.47 -2.42
N GLN A 144 6.42 -13.20 -1.32
CA GLN A 144 7.69 -13.15 -0.60
C GLN A 144 8.91 -13.45 -1.49
N PRO A 145 8.91 -14.49 -2.35
CA PRO A 145 10.04 -14.75 -3.25
C PRO A 145 10.28 -13.64 -4.27
N ALA A 146 9.20 -12.98 -4.74
CA ALA A 146 9.31 -11.86 -5.67
C ALA A 146 9.98 -10.66 -5.00
N LEU A 147 9.60 -10.36 -3.76
CA LEU A 147 10.18 -9.30 -2.97
C LEU A 147 11.65 -9.56 -2.63
N GLU A 148 12.00 -10.78 -2.23
CA GLU A 148 13.40 -11.16 -1.99
C GLU A 148 14.24 -10.99 -3.25
N LYS A 149 13.72 -11.44 -4.41
CA LYS A 149 14.38 -11.24 -5.70
C LYS A 149 14.59 -9.76 -6.00
N LEU A 150 13.56 -8.92 -5.83
CA LEU A 150 13.66 -7.47 -6.03
C LEU A 150 14.73 -6.84 -5.13
N ASN A 151 14.75 -7.19 -3.84
CA ASN A 151 15.74 -6.68 -2.89
C ASN A 151 17.16 -7.09 -3.29
N ASN A 152 17.35 -8.33 -3.72
CA ASN A 152 18.63 -8.81 -4.23
C ASN A 152 19.06 -8.05 -5.50
N THR A 153 18.13 -7.77 -6.41
CA THR A 153 18.38 -6.94 -7.60
C THR A 153 18.83 -5.52 -7.20
N VAL A 154 18.12 -4.88 -6.27
CA VAL A 154 18.47 -3.54 -5.78
C VAL A 154 19.85 -3.54 -5.12
N LEU A 155 20.18 -4.54 -4.31
CA LEU A 155 21.50 -4.70 -3.71
C LEU A 155 22.58 -4.90 -4.79
N SER A 156 22.31 -5.75 -5.78
CA SER A 156 23.22 -6.00 -6.91
C SER A 156 23.52 -4.72 -7.70
N ILE A 157 22.55 -3.82 -7.87
CA ILE A 157 22.73 -2.55 -8.59
C ILE A 157 23.43 -1.50 -7.72
N THR A 158 23.12 -1.43 -6.43
CA THR A 158 23.56 -0.31 -5.56
C THR A 158 24.91 -0.56 -4.89
N THR A 159 25.15 -1.77 -4.41
CA THR A 159 26.36 -2.11 -3.63
C THR A 159 27.19 -3.21 -4.30
N GLY A 160 26.53 -4.13 -5.00
CA GLY A 160 27.15 -5.28 -5.67
C GLY A 160 27.55 -5.03 -7.12
N PHE A 161 27.46 -3.80 -7.62
CA PHE A 161 27.54 -3.52 -9.07
C PHE A 161 28.85 -4.03 -9.67
N ASP A 162 29.96 -3.89 -8.95
CA ASP A 162 31.29 -4.24 -9.45
C ASP A 162 31.49 -5.72 -9.80
N ALA A 163 30.69 -6.61 -9.21
CA ALA A 163 30.68 -8.04 -9.46
C ALA A 163 29.39 -8.52 -10.14
N SER A 164 28.52 -7.60 -10.55
CA SER A 164 27.20 -7.90 -11.10
C SER A 164 27.25 -8.34 -12.57
N GLU A 165 26.29 -9.18 -12.97
CA GLU A 165 26.03 -9.48 -14.38
C GLU A 165 25.74 -8.21 -15.19
N LEU A 166 25.06 -7.23 -14.58
CA LEU A 166 24.76 -5.95 -15.21
C LEU A 166 26.04 -5.23 -15.67
N LYS A 167 27.09 -5.18 -14.83
CA LYS A 167 28.36 -4.57 -15.22
C LYS A 167 29.00 -5.28 -16.41
N ALA A 168 28.94 -6.62 -16.46
CA ALA A 168 29.47 -7.39 -17.59
C ALA A 168 28.67 -7.18 -18.88
N ILE A 169 27.37 -6.87 -18.79
CA ILE A 169 26.53 -6.48 -19.92
C ILE A 169 26.91 -5.06 -20.36
N VAL A 170 26.91 -4.10 -19.43
CA VAL A 170 27.20 -2.69 -19.73
C VAL A 170 28.62 -2.50 -20.27
N SER A 171 29.60 -3.30 -19.82
CA SER A 171 30.99 -3.22 -20.32
C SER A 171 31.16 -3.61 -21.78
N LYS A 172 30.15 -4.23 -22.40
CA LYS A 172 30.16 -4.60 -23.81
C LYS A 172 29.46 -3.58 -24.71
N LEU A 173 28.79 -2.59 -24.11
CA LEU A 173 28.09 -1.54 -24.85
C LEU A 173 29.09 -0.50 -25.36
N GLU A 174 28.93 -0.11 -26.61
CA GLU A 174 29.63 1.02 -27.19
C GLU A 174 28.91 2.34 -26.88
N LEU A 175 29.55 3.48 -27.17
CA LEU A 175 28.94 4.80 -26.96
C LEU A 175 27.66 4.99 -27.79
N ALA A 176 27.58 4.38 -28.98
CA ALA A 176 26.39 4.37 -29.81
C ALA A 176 25.25 3.59 -29.13
N ASP A 177 25.55 2.45 -28.51
CA ASP A 177 24.57 1.64 -27.79
C ASP A 177 24.08 2.36 -26.54
N LEU A 178 24.97 3.08 -25.83
CA LEU A 178 24.58 3.90 -24.69
C LEU A 178 23.63 5.05 -25.09
N ASN A 179 23.81 5.64 -26.28
CA ASN A 179 22.83 6.60 -26.80
C ASN A 179 21.47 5.93 -26.97
N LYS A 180 21.41 4.70 -27.50
CA LYS A 180 20.17 3.92 -27.59
C LYS A 180 19.59 3.67 -26.22
N VAL A 181 20.36 3.20 -25.24
CA VAL A 181 19.87 2.87 -23.89
C VAL A 181 19.32 4.10 -23.14
N LEU A 182 20.06 5.20 -23.18
CA LEU A 182 19.79 6.36 -22.34
C LEU A 182 18.89 7.40 -23.01
N TYR A 183 19.01 7.60 -24.32
CA TYR A 183 18.39 8.71 -25.04
C TYR A 183 17.47 8.21 -26.15
N ARG A 184 17.59 8.72 -27.37
CA ARG A 184 16.68 8.58 -28.53
C ARG A 184 15.46 9.49 -28.46
N CYS A 185 15.37 10.44 -29.38
CA CYS A 185 14.14 11.20 -29.59
C CYS A 185 13.09 10.34 -30.33
N ASP A 186 11.85 10.82 -30.42
CA ASP A 186 10.74 10.04 -31.02
C ASP A 186 11.01 9.64 -32.47
N GLN A 187 11.57 10.56 -33.28
CA GLN A 187 11.87 10.29 -34.68
C GLN A 187 12.95 9.21 -34.84
N GLU A 188 14.02 9.35 -34.07
CA GLU A 188 15.14 8.40 -34.01
C GLU A 188 14.70 6.99 -33.60
N GLU A 189 13.86 6.89 -32.57
CA GLU A 189 13.35 5.61 -32.06
C GLU A 189 12.44 4.93 -33.10
N ARG A 190 11.56 5.71 -33.75
CA ARG A 190 10.64 5.20 -34.78
C ARG A 190 11.36 4.73 -36.02
N GLU A 191 12.37 5.46 -36.48
CA GLU A 191 13.13 5.11 -37.68
C GLU A 191 13.82 3.75 -37.49
N GLU A 192 14.51 3.58 -36.37
CA GLU A 192 15.29 2.37 -36.09
C GLU A 192 14.41 1.15 -35.80
N THR A 193 13.31 1.34 -35.07
CA THR A 193 12.38 0.26 -34.73
C THR A 193 11.30 0.02 -35.79
N LYS A 194 11.40 0.67 -36.97
CA LYS A 194 10.41 0.58 -38.07
C LYS A 194 8.99 0.90 -37.60
N ASN A 195 8.84 1.99 -36.83
CA ASN A 195 7.61 2.49 -36.22
C ASN A 195 6.97 1.58 -35.16
N LYS A 196 7.65 0.54 -34.68
CA LYS A 196 7.14 -0.29 -33.57
C LYS A 196 7.11 0.47 -32.25
N PHE A 197 8.17 1.23 -31.97
CA PHE A 197 8.30 2.02 -30.75
C PHE A 197 8.48 3.50 -31.09
N GLY A 198 8.03 4.35 -30.18
CA GLY A 198 8.33 5.78 -30.14
C GLY A 198 8.56 6.17 -28.68
N VAL A 199 8.51 7.46 -28.37
CA VAL A 199 8.57 7.89 -26.95
C VAL A 199 7.32 7.45 -26.19
N TYR A 200 7.51 6.99 -24.95
CA TYR A 200 6.39 6.62 -24.09
C TYR A 200 5.52 7.83 -23.75
N ASP A 201 4.21 7.64 -23.79
CA ASP A 201 3.20 8.64 -23.47
C ASP A 201 2.57 8.29 -22.12
N VAL A 202 2.83 9.11 -21.10
CA VAL A 202 2.28 8.90 -19.76
C VAL A 202 0.84 9.44 -19.74
N PRO A 203 -0.18 8.60 -19.49
CA PRO A 203 -1.57 9.04 -19.44
C PRO A 203 -1.75 10.20 -18.44
N GLY A 204 -2.36 11.30 -18.90
CA GLY A 204 -2.60 12.48 -18.07
C GLY A 204 -1.40 13.42 -17.88
N PHE A 205 -0.23 13.13 -18.47
CA PHE A 205 0.94 14.01 -18.44
C PHE A 205 1.44 14.34 -19.85
N GLY A 206 1.69 13.32 -20.67
CA GLY A 206 2.21 13.45 -22.02
C GLY A 206 3.47 12.63 -22.26
N ARG A 207 4.10 12.89 -23.42
CA ARG A 207 5.24 12.13 -23.92
C ARG A 207 6.56 12.51 -23.26
N PHE A 208 7.43 11.52 -23.08
CA PHE A 208 8.83 11.79 -22.74
C PHE A 208 9.57 12.50 -23.87
N VAL A 209 10.61 13.24 -23.50
CA VAL A 209 11.56 13.84 -24.45
C VAL A 209 12.42 12.77 -25.10
N TYR A 210 12.81 11.75 -24.34
CA TYR A 210 13.62 10.62 -24.80
C TYR A 210 12.93 9.29 -24.51
N ALA A 211 13.11 8.31 -25.40
CA ALA A 211 12.62 6.94 -25.27
C ALA A 211 13.41 6.13 -24.23
N GLY A 212 14.69 6.43 -24.06
CA GLY A 212 15.57 5.78 -23.10
C GLY A 212 15.39 6.19 -21.65
N LEU A 213 16.23 5.63 -20.79
CA LEU A 213 16.14 5.80 -19.33
C LEU A 213 16.20 7.27 -18.89
N GLN A 214 16.84 8.14 -19.67
CA GLN A 214 16.86 9.57 -19.38
C GLN A 214 15.46 10.19 -19.39
N GLY A 215 14.54 9.70 -20.24
CA GLY A 215 13.15 10.16 -20.27
C GLY A 215 12.47 9.96 -18.93
N VAL A 216 12.60 8.76 -18.36
CA VAL A 216 12.07 8.41 -17.03
C VAL A 216 12.78 9.19 -15.92
N ILE A 217 14.12 9.24 -15.94
CA ILE A 217 14.91 9.92 -14.92
C ILE A 217 14.62 11.43 -14.86
N SER A 218 14.33 12.05 -16.00
CA SER A 218 14.00 13.48 -16.06
C SER A 218 12.75 13.79 -15.24
N LEU A 219 11.68 13.00 -15.36
CA LEU A 219 10.48 13.15 -14.52
C LEU A 219 10.79 12.77 -13.05
N MET A 220 11.52 11.68 -12.84
CA MET A 220 11.87 11.21 -11.48
C MET A 220 12.80 12.18 -10.73
N SER A 221 13.42 13.14 -11.41
CA SER A 221 14.24 14.17 -10.79
C SER A 221 13.41 15.18 -9.98
N GLU A 222 12.14 15.39 -10.35
CA GLU A 222 11.21 16.25 -9.61
C GLU A 222 10.33 15.43 -8.64
N ILE A 223 9.92 14.23 -9.05
CA ILE A 223 9.03 13.37 -8.26
C ILE A 223 9.70 12.87 -6.97
N ARG A 224 10.93 12.33 -7.07
CA ARG A 224 11.59 11.67 -5.92
C ARG A 224 11.90 12.63 -4.77
N PRO A 225 12.51 13.82 -4.99
CA PRO A 225 12.83 14.72 -3.87
C PRO A 225 11.60 15.25 -3.16
N ASN A 226 10.48 15.39 -3.88
CA ASN A 226 9.22 15.91 -3.35
C ASN A 226 8.27 14.82 -2.84
N ASN A 227 8.61 13.53 -3.03
CA ASN A 227 7.74 12.39 -2.77
C ASN A 227 6.34 12.57 -3.40
N ASP A 228 6.29 13.06 -4.64
CA ASP A 228 5.04 13.36 -5.35
C ASP A 228 4.39 12.09 -5.92
N LEU A 229 3.80 11.29 -5.02
CA LEU A 229 3.05 10.08 -5.39
C LEU A 229 1.75 10.40 -6.16
N GLY A 230 1.35 11.67 -6.23
CA GLY A 230 0.21 12.16 -7.01
C GLY A 230 0.53 12.38 -8.49
N HIS A 231 1.81 12.37 -8.88
CA HIS A 231 2.22 12.57 -10.26
C HIS A 231 1.61 11.50 -11.20
N PRO A 232 1.15 11.85 -12.42
CA PRO A 232 0.54 10.88 -13.34
C PRO A 232 1.45 9.68 -13.67
N LEU A 233 2.77 9.86 -13.67
CA LEU A 233 3.75 8.77 -13.80
C LEU A 233 3.58 7.71 -12.69
N CYS A 234 3.41 8.14 -11.44
CA CYS A 234 3.17 7.24 -10.31
C CYS A 234 1.79 6.59 -10.37
N GLY A 235 0.79 7.28 -10.95
CA GLY A 235 -0.49 6.66 -11.31
C GLY A 235 -0.31 5.53 -12.32
N ASN A 236 0.38 5.82 -13.42
CA ASN A 236 0.63 4.84 -14.48
C ASN A 236 1.40 3.60 -13.99
N LEU A 237 2.38 3.77 -13.10
CA LEU A 237 3.11 2.66 -12.48
C LEU A 237 2.24 1.80 -11.54
N ARG A 238 1.21 2.38 -10.92
CA ARG A 238 0.23 1.63 -10.10
C ARG A 238 -0.79 0.91 -10.97
N ASP A 239 -1.21 1.54 -12.06
CA ASP A 239 -2.23 1.00 -12.95
C ASP A 239 -1.72 -0.21 -13.75
N GLY A 240 -0.41 -0.28 -14.00
CA GLY A 240 0.18 -1.45 -14.65
C GLY A 240 1.65 -1.30 -15.04
N ASN A 241 2.19 -2.38 -15.58
CA ASN A 241 3.62 -2.52 -15.88
C ASN A 241 4.02 -2.01 -17.27
N TRP A 242 3.15 -1.26 -17.97
CA TRP A 242 3.39 -0.88 -19.38
C TRP A 242 4.68 -0.08 -19.59
N LEU A 243 5.00 0.85 -18.69
CA LEU A 243 6.25 1.60 -18.76
C LEU A 243 7.47 0.70 -18.53
N ILE A 244 7.37 -0.24 -17.57
CA ILE A 244 8.42 -1.18 -17.25
C ILE A 244 8.67 -2.10 -18.46
N ASP A 245 7.58 -2.61 -19.05
CA ASP A 245 7.60 -3.45 -20.23
C ASP A 245 8.17 -2.73 -21.45
N TYR A 246 7.72 -1.49 -21.68
CA TYR A 246 8.25 -0.63 -22.72
C TYR A 246 9.78 -0.48 -22.64
N CYS A 247 10.34 -0.27 -21.43
CA CYS A 247 11.77 -0.05 -21.24
C CYS A 247 12.62 -1.23 -21.75
N TRP A 248 12.23 -2.47 -21.46
CA TRP A 248 13.01 -3.64 -21.88
C TRP A 248 12.65 -4.10 -23.29
N GLN A 249 11.40 -3.93 -23.74
CA GLN A 249 10.95 -4.35 -25.07
C GLN A 249 11.69 -3.62 -26.17
N ARG A 250 11.83 -2.30 -26.05
CA ARG A 250 12.51 -1.49 -27.08
C ARG A 250 13.99 -1.86 -27.21
N LEU A 251 14.67 -2.20 -26.11
CA LEU A 251 16.08 -2.59 -26.13
C LEU A 251 16.30 -3.96 -26.76
N LYS A 252 15.27 -4.81 -26.85
CA LYS A 252 15.34 -6.12 -27.52
C LYS A 252 15.22 -6.02 -29.04
N GLU A 253 14.88 -4.85 -29.59
CA GLU A 253 14.83 -4.64 -31.05
C GLU A 253 16.21 -4.51 -31.70
N ASP A 254 17.26 -4.28 -30.91
CA ASP A 254 18.64 -4.17 -31.36
C ASP A 254 19.52 -5.24 -30.70
N GLU A 255 20.33 -5.95 -31.50
CA GLU A 255 21.19 -7.03 -31.03
C GLU A 255 22.22 -6.57 -29.98
N ALA A 256 22.75 -5.35 -30.11
CA ALA A 256 23.74 -4.79 -29.20
C ALA A 256 23.15 -4.49 -27.81
N THR A 257 21.88 -4.05 -27.75
CA THR A 257 21.19 -3.74 -26.48
C THR A 257 20.34 -4.89 -25.94
N ALA A 258 20.10 -5.95 -26.74
CA ALA A 258 19.19 -7.02 -26.37
C ALA A 258 19.61 -7.79 -25.11
N ALA A 259 20.91 -7.85 -24.81
CA ALA A 259 21.39 -8.44 -23.56
C ALA A 259 20.90 -7.66 -22.33
N LEU A 260 20.96 -6.33 -22.39
CA LEU A 260 20.43 -5.46 -21.33
C LEU A 260 18.91 -5.54 -21.26
N GLY A 261 18.22 -5.58 -22.41
CA GLY A 261 16.77 -5.77 -22.47
C GLY A 261 16.32 -7.07 -21.79
N ARG A 262 16.97 -8.21 -22.09
CA ARG A 262 16.67 -9.49 -21.43
C ARG A 262 16.97 -9.47 -19.94
N TRP A 263 18.04 -8.79 -19.52
CA TRP A 263 18.34 -8.62 -18.11
C TRP A 263 17.25 -7.82 -17.42
N LEU A 264 16.84 -6.67 -17.98
CA LEU A 264 15.74 -5.86 -17.43
C LEU A 264 14.42 -6.63 -17.35
N GLU A 265 14.04 -7.35 -18.41
CA GLU A 265 12.85 -8.21 -18.43
C GLU A 265 12.86 -9.22 -17.26
N ARG A 266 14.00 -9.90 -17.05
CA ARG A 266 14.14 -10.89 -15.96
C ARG A 266 14.10 -10.26 -14.56
N GLU A 267 14.76 -9.12 -14.39
CA GLU A 267 14.89 -8.43 -13.10
C GLU A 267 13.63 -7.65 -12.71
N THR A 268 12.82 -7.24 -13.68
CA THR A 268 11.56 -6.50 -13.44
C THR A 268 10.35 -7.41 -13.29
N GLU A 269 10.47 -8.71 -13.57
CA GLU A 269 9.39 -9.68 -13.41
C GLU A 269 8.70 -9.66 -12.03
N PRO A 270 9.42 -9.47 -10.89
CA PRO A 270 8.78 -9.33 -9.58
C PRO A 270 7.71 -8.24 -9.49
N PHE A 271 7.81 -7.14 -10.26
CA PHE A 271 6.82 -6.05 -10.23
C PHE A 271 5.42 -6.49 -10.71
N LYS A 272 5.30 -7.64 -11.38
CA LYS A 272 3.98 -8.19 -11.76
C LYS A 272 3.23 -8.82 -10.57
N LEU A 273 3.95 -9.19 -9.51
CA LEU A 273 3.39 -9.86 -8.34
C LEU A 273 3.26 -8.92 -7.14
N ILE A 274 4.13 -7.90 -7.06
CA ILE A 274 4.16 -6.96 -5.95
C ILE A 274 2.99 -5.95 -6.07
N PRO A 275 2.25 -5.70 -4.98
CA PRO A 275 1.26 -4.64 -4.81
C PRO A 275 1.71 -3.22 -5.19
#